data_AF-A0A5R2MZY5-F1
#
_entry.id   AF-A0A5R2MZY5-F1
#
_cell.length_a   1.000
_cell.length_b   1.000
_cell.length_c   1.000
_cell.angle_alpha   90.00
_cell.angle_beta   90.00
_cell.angle_gamma   90.00
#
_symmetry.space_group_name_H-M   'P 1'
#
loop_
_entity.id
_entity.type
_entity.pdbx_description
1 polymer ?
#
loop_
_entity_poly.entity_id
_entity_poly.type
_entity_poly.pdbx_seq_one_letter_code
_entity_poly.pdbx_strand_id
1 'polypeptide(L)'
;FGLIIGVVNGYLTAYAGINSLIVTLGTMFIMRGGVYLYTGQRAIPDNASLDSFIALSDGRLFNIIPYSAVIAIVLLAAFGYMMQHRPFGRQIYAVGGNQEVARLAGYDVRRVKFICFIISSLLATVAGII
;
A
#
# COMPACT_ATOMS: atom_id res chain seq x y z
N PHE A 1 9.64 -2.85 4.52
CA PHE A 1 9.13 -4.21 4.21
C PHE A 1 8.01 -4.24 3.18
N GLY A 2 7.03 -3.33 3.20
CA GLY A 2 5.86 -3.50 2.33
C GLY A 2 6.07 -3.32 0.82
N LEU A 3 7.19 -2.77 0.34
CA LEU A 3 7.53 -2.80 -1.10
C LEU A 3 7.75 -4.24 -1.58
N ILE A 4 8.44 -5.08 -0.80
CA ILE A 4 8.66 -6.50 -1.12
C ILE A 4 7.32 -7.24 -1.14
N ILE A 5 6.46 -6.97 -0.16
CA ILE A 5 5.10 -7.53 -0.10
C ILE A 5 4.28 -7.14 -1.33
N GLY A 6 4.36 -5.88 -1.75
CA GLY A 6 3.64 -5.37 -2.92
C GLY A 6 4.12 -5.97 -4.23
N VAL A 7 5.43 -6.20 -4.36
CA VAL A 7 6.00 -6.91 -5.51
C VAL A 7 5.53 -8.36 -5.54
N VAL A 8 5.55 -9.06 -4.40
CA VAL A 8 5.09 -10.45 -4.30
C VAL A 8 3.59 -10.56 -4.61
N ASN A 9 2.76 -9.73 -3.99
CA ASN A 9 1.31 -9.74 -4.20
C ASN A 9 0.91 -9.31 -5.60
N GLY A 10 1.59 -8.29 -6.13
CA GLY A 10 1.45 -7.84 -7.51
C GLY A 10 1.83 -8.95 -8.48
N TYR A 11 2.95 -9.64 -8.26
CA TYR A 11 3.42 -10.70 -9.14
C TYR A 11 2.47 -11.91 -9.13
N LEU A 12 2.07 -12.38 -7.94
CA LEU A 12 1.14 -13.49 -7.79
C LEU A 12 -0.22 -13.20 -8.44
N THR A 13 -0.74 -11.98 -8.28
CA THR A 13 -2.05 -11.63 -8.85
C THR A 13 -1.96 -11.35 -10.35
N ALA A 14 -0.92 -10.66 -10.83
CA ALA A 14 -0.81 -10.23 -12.22
C ALA A 14 -0.24 -11.31 -13.16
N TYR A 15 0.69 -12.16 -12.67
CA TYR A 15 1.36 -13.18 -13.48
C TYR A 15 0.87 -14.60 -13.20
N ALA A 16 0.58 -14.95 -11.94
CA ALA A 16 0.09 -16.29 -11.61
C ALA A 16 -1.43 -16.46 -11.80
N GLY A 17 -2.16 -15.37 -12.09
CA GLY A 17 -3.61 -15.41 -12.36
C GLY A 17 -4.46 -15.77 -11.14
N ILE A 18 -3.87 -15.73 -9.94
CA ILE A 18 -4.55 -16.04 -8.68
C ILE A 18 -5.47 -14.88 -8.31
N ASN A 19 -6.64 -15.18 -7.74
CA ASN A 19 -7.56 -14.15 -7.27
C ASN A 19 -6.88 -13.28 -6.20
N SER A 20 -6.92 -11.95 -6.40
CA SER A 20 -6.40 -10.93 -5.50
C SER A 20 -6.78 -11.16 -4.04
N LEU A 21 -8.00 -11.63 -3.79
CA LEU A 21 -8.54 -11.80 -2.43
C LEU A 21 -7.80 -12.92 -1.68
N ILE A 22 -7.45 -14.00 -2.38
CA ILE A 22 -6.71 -15.13 -1.78
C ILE A 22 -5.28 -14.70 -1.46
N VAL A 23 -4.64 -13.96 -2.36
CA VAL A 23 -3.26 -13.48 -2.20
C VAL A 23 -3.16 -12.50 -1.02
N THR A 24 -4.07 -11.52 -0.93
CA THR A 24 -4.04 -10.54 0.16
C THR A 24 -4.39 -11.15 1.51
N LEU A 25 -5.39 -12.03 1.59
CA LEU A 25 -5.70 -12.76 2.82
C LEU A 25 -4.53 -13.65 3.26
N GLY A 26 -3.94 -14.42 2.35
CA GLY A 26 -2.78 -15.27 2.65
C GLY A 26 -1.60 -14.46 3.18
N THR A 27 -1.35 -13.29 2.59
CA THR A 27 -0.28 -12.39 3.04
C THR A 27 -0.54 -11.82 4.43
N MET A 28 -1.81 -11.48 4.73
CA MET A 28 -2.20 -11.06 6.07
C MET A 28 -1.90 -12.16 7.10
N PHE A 29 -2.22 -13.42 6.79
CA PHE A 29 -1.93 -14.55 7.69
C PHE A 29 -0.43 -14.79 7.88
N ILE A 30 0.37 -14.75 6.80
CA ILE A 30 1.82 -14.91 6.88
C ILE A 30 2.43 -13.81 7.74
N MET A 31 2.06 -12.55 7.50
CA MET A 31 2.60 -11.43 8.27
C MET A 31 2.18 -11.49 9.73
N ARG A 32 0.90 -11.77 10.00
CA ARG A 32 0.40 -11.86 11.37
C ARG A 32 1.02 -13.04 12.12
N GLY A 33 1.21 -14.18 11.46
CA GLY A 33 1.92 -15.34 12.00
C GLY A 33 3.40 -15.04 12.29
N GLY A 34 4.08 -14.36 11.38
CA GLY A 34 5.47 -13.91 11.57
C GLY A 34 5.62 -12.97 12.77
N VAL A 35 4.71 -12.01 12.92
CA VAL A 35 4.66 -11.13 14.10
C VAL A 35 4.44 -11.94 15.37
N TYR A 36 3.50 -12.89 15.39
CA TYR A 36 3.27 -13.72 16.59
C TYR A 36 4.48 -14.57 16.98
N LEU A 37 5.20 -15.13 16.00
CA LEU A 37 6.43 -15.89 16.23
C LEU A 37 7.53 -15.02 16.81
N TYR A 38 7.70 -13.79 16.28
CA TYR A 38 8.74 -12.87 16.72
C TYR A 38 8.45 -12.27 18.11
N THR A 39 7.18 -11.96 18.35
CA THR A 39 6.71 -11.27 19.56
C THR A 39 6.38 -12.25 20.70
N GLY A 40 6.41 -13.56 20.46
CA GLY A 40 6.18 -14.59 21.49
C GLY A 40 4.84 -14.46 22.23
N GLN A 41 3.82 -13.90 21.55
CA GLN A 41 2.50 -13.55 22.09
C GLN A 41 2.49 -12.52 23.25
N ARG A 42 3.59 -11.81 23.50
CA ARG A 42 3.67 -10.76 24.52
C ARG A 42 3.53 -9.38 23.89
N ALA A 43 2.68 -8.50 24.43
CA ALA A 43 2.68 -7.11 23.99
C ALA A 43 4.10 -6.53 24.19
N ILE A 44 4.68 -5.98 23.12
CA ILE A 44 5.97 -5.26 23.21
C ILE A 44 5.69 -4.04 24.09
N PRO A 45 6.29 -3.91 25.29
CA PRO A 45 6.07 -2.75 26.14
C PRO A 45 6.73 -1.52 25.49
N ASP A 46 6.09 -0.35 25.55
CA ASP A 46 6.67 0.93 25.13
C ASP A 46 7.98 1.19 25.88
N ASN A 47 9.10 0.83 25.27
CA ASN A 47 10.43 1.10 25.77
C ASN A 47 11.04 2.31 25.05
N ALA A 48 11.77 3.11 25.81
CA ALA A 48 12.30 4.46 25.52
C ALA A 48 13.09 4.65 24.19
N SER A 49 13.33 3.60 23.41
CA SER A 49 13.81 3.68 22.03
C SER A 49 12.73 4.11 21.01
N LEU A 50 11.47 4.21 21.44
CA LEU A 50 10.33 4.61 20.61
C LEU A 50 10.06 6.12 20.61
N ASP A 51 10.75 6.94 21.40
CA ASP A 51 10.51 8.40 21.46
C ASP A 51 10.62 9.06 20.08
N SER A 52 11.53 8.60 19.22
CA SER A 52 11.67 9.08 17.84
C SER A 52 10.48 8.69 16.94
N PHE A 53 9.83 7.56 17.23
CA PHE A 53 8.69 7.02 16.48
C PHE A 53 7.39 7.64 16.98
N ILE A 54 7.25 7.78 18.30
CA ILE A 54 6.16 8.50 18.97
C ILE A 54 6.23 10.00 18.63
N ALA A 55 7.41 10.61 18.54
CA ALA A 55 7.56 11.99 18.08
C ALA A 55 7.30 12.16 16.57
N LEU A 56 7.38 11.10 15.77
CA LEU A 56 6.97 11.13 14.37
C LEU A 56 5.45 11.06 14.22
N SER A 57 4.78 10.25 15.07
CA SER A 57 3.33 10.09 15.09
C SER A 57 2.58 11.19 15.89
N ASP A 58 3.15 11.68 16.98
CA ASP A 58 2.59 12.72 17.88
C ASP A 58 3.32 14.07 17.77
N GLY A 59 4.32 14.17 16.89
CA GLY A 59 4.88 15.45 16.51
C GLY A 59 3.80 16.33 15.89
N ARG A 60 3.49 17.45 16.53
CA ARG A 60 2.50 18.40 16.04
C ARG A 60 3.21 19.59 15.42
N LEU A 61 2.94 19.84 14.14
CA LEU A 61 3.18 21.15 13.54
C LEU A 61 2.24 22.15 14.23
N PHE A 62 2.80 23.19 14.85
CA PHE A 62 2.06 24.24 15.56
C PHE A 62 1.12 23.76 16.69
N ASN A 63 1.37 22.59 17.29
CA ASN A 63 0.53 22.00 18.34
C ASN A 63 -0.94 21.70 17.93
N ILE A 64 -1.26 21.79 16.63
CA ILE A 64 -2.63 21.67 16.09
C ILE A 64 -2.75 20.53 15.07
N ILE A 65 -1.71 20.26 14.28
CA ILE A 65 -1.78 19.27 13.20
C ILE A 65 -0.71 18.19 13.38
N PRO A 66 -1.09 16.90 13.53
CA PRO A 66 -0.12 15.81 13.57
C PRO A 66 0.58 15.69 12.20
N TYR A 67 1.88 15.44 12.19
CA TYR A 67 2.64 15.24 10.94
C TYR A 67 2.01 14.15 10.05
N SER A 68 1.39 13.14 10.66
CA SER A 68 0.63 12.09 10.00
C SER A 68 -0.46 12.62 9.06
N ALA A 69 -1.23 13.63 9.48
CA ALA A 69 -2.29 14.22 8.68
C ALA A 69 -1.73 15.04 7.51
N VAL A 70 -0.61 15.76 7.72
CA VAL A 70 0.05 16.53 6.67
C VAL A 70 0.59 15.60 5.59
N ILE A 71 1.27 14.51 5.97
CA ILE A 71 1.81 13.54 5.02
C ILE A 71 0.68 12.86 4.23
N ALA A 72 -0.42 12.52 4.90
CA ALA A 72 -1.60 11.97 4.23
C ALA A 72 -2.19 12.94 3.20
N ILE A 73 -2.34 14.23 3.55
CA ILE A 73 -2.85 15.27 2.63
C ILE A 73 -1.91 15.46 1.44
N VAL A 74 -0.60 15.52 1.67
CA VAL A 74 0.40 15.66 0.59
C VAL A 74 0.37 14.46 -0.35
N LEU A 75 0.29 13.23 0.19
CA LEU A 75 0.16 12.02 -0.62
C LEU A 75 -1.15 12.01 -1.41
N LEU A 76 -2.27 12.40 -0.78
CA LEU A 76 -3.56 12.48 -1.45
C LEU A 76 -3.54 13.50 -2.61
N ALA A 77 -2.95 14.67 -2.40
CA ALA A 77 -2.79 15.68 -3.45
C ALA A 77 -1.89 15.17 -4.60
N ALA A 78 -0.76 14.53 -4.27
CA ALA A 78 0.16 13.98 -5.27
C ALA A 78 -0.48 12.86 -6.10
N PHE A 79 -1.17 11.90 -5.46
CA PHE A 79 -1.84 10.81 -6.14
C PHE A 79 -3.08 11.26 -6.90
N GLY A 80 -3.85 12.20 -6.36
CA GLY A 80 -4.98 12.82 -7.05
C GLY A 80 -4.54 13.54 -8.33
N TYR A 81 -3.46 14.32 -8.25
CA TYR A 81 -2.87 14.97 -9.42
C TYR A 81 -2.36 13.95 -10.44
N MET A 82 -1.68 12.90 -9.99
CA MET A 82 -1.17 11.82 -10.86
C MET A 82 -2.33 11.08 -11.56
N MET A 83 -3.43 10.80 -10.88
CA MET A 83 -4.60 10.16 -11.48
C MET A 83 -5.31 11.04 -12.51
N GLN A 84 -5.39 12.36 -12.28
CA GLN A 84 -6.05 13.28 -13.22
C GLN A 84 -5.19 13.61 -14.45
N HIS A 85 -3.87 13.76 -14.29
CA HIS A 85 -3.02 14.32 -15.33
C HIS A 85 -2.17 13.27 -16.07
N ARG A 86 -1.98 12.06 -15.52
CA ARG A 86 -1.17 11.03 -16.19
C ARG A 86 -2.03 10.04 -16.97
N PRO A 87 -1.57 9.58 -18.15
CA PRO A 87 -2.25 8.52 -18.92
C PRO A 87 -2.42 7.22 -18.12
N PHE A 88 -1.58 7.00 -17.11
CA PHE A 88 -1.67 5.89 -16.17
C PHE A 88 -3.01 5.88 -15.38
N GLY A 89 -3.52 7.05 -14.97
CA GLY A 89 -4.81 7.15 -14.28
C GLY A 89 -5.97 6.68 -15.16
N ARG A 90 -5.98 7.11 -16.42
CA ARG A 90 -6.98 6.69 -17.41
C ARG A 90 -6.91 5.19 -17.71
N GLN A 91 -5.71 4.60 -17.72
CA GLN A 91 -5.53 3.15 -17.85
C GLN A 91 -6.13 2.38 -16.66
N ILE A 92 -5.97 2.88 -15.43
CA ILE A 92 -6.55 2.26 -14.24
C ILE A 92 -8.08 2.26 -14.31
N TYR A 93 -8.69 3.40 -14.65
CA TYR A 93 -10.15 3.50 -14.78
C TYR A 93 -10.69 2.57 -15.88
N ALA A 94 -10.02 2.49 -17.03
CA ALA A 94 -10.41 1.59 -18.11
C ALA A 94 -10.35 0.11 -17.70
N VAL A 95 -9.28 -0.28 -16.97
CA VAL A 95 -9.13 -1.64 -16.44
C VAL A 95 -10.16 -1.97 -15.35
N GLY A 96 -10.54 -0.98 -14.53
CA GLY A 96 -11.54 -1.14 -13.47
C GLY A 96 -12.96 -1.34 -13.98
N GLY A 97 -13.32 -0.77 -15.13
CA GLY A 97 -14.65 -0.92 -15.72
C GLY A 97 -14.88 -2.30 -16.33
N ASN A 98 -14.01 -2.74 -17.25
CA ASN A 98 -14.05 -4.09 -17.80
C ASN A 98 -12.66 -4.52 -18.31
N GLN A 99 -12.09 -5.56 -17.69
CA GLN A 99 -10.75 -6.06 -18.01
C GLN A 99 -10.64 -6.64 -19.41
N GLU A 100 -11.70 -7.27 -19.93
CA GLU A 100 -11.69 -7.82 -21.30
C GLU A 100 -11.69 -6.71 -22.34
N VAL A 101 -12.50 -5.67 -22.13
CA VAL A 101 -12.56 -4.49 -23.02
C VAL A 101 -11.25 -3.71 -22.98
N ALA A 102 -10.62 -3.56 -21.81
CA ALA A 102 -9.31 -2.94 -21.69
C ALA A 102 -8.22 -3.72 -22.43
N ARG A 103 -8.28 -5.06 -22.42
CA ARG A 103 -7.34 -5.91 -23.17
C ARG A 103 -7.54 -5.77 -24.68
N LEU A 104 -8.79 -5.70 -25.14
CA LEU A 104 -9.12 -5.47 -26.55
C LEU A 104 -8.70 -4.07 -27.03
N ALA A 105 -8.72 -3.08 -26.15
CA ALA A 105 -8.23 -1.73 -26.41
C ALA A 105 -6.68 -1.61 -26.40
N GLY A 106 -5.96 -2.73 -26.26
CA GLY A 106 -4.49 -2.77 -26.30
C GLY A 106 -3.79 -2.42 -24.99
N TYR A 107 -4.52 -2.31 -23.87
CA TYR A 107 -3.90 -2.05 -22.57
C TYR A 107 -3.37 -3.33 -21.94
N ASP A 108 -2.15 -3.23 -21.41
CA ASP A 108 -1.47 -4.34 -20.75
C ASP A 108 -1.98 -4.49 -19.29
N VAL A 109 -3.17 -5.08 -19.14
CA VAL A 109 -3.92 -5.21 -17.88
C VAL A 109 -3.05 -5.79 -16.75
N ARG A 110 -2.13 -6.71 -17.09
CA ARG A 110 -1.21 -7.34 -16.13
C ARG A 110 -0.24 -6.32 -15.53
N ARG A 111 0.38 -5.47 -16.34
CA ARG A 111 1.29 -4.41 -15.87
C ARG A 111 0.55 -3.38 -15.02
N VAL A 112 -0.67 -2.99 -15.43
CA VAL A 112 -1.48 -2.03 -14.65
C VAL A 112 -1.80 -2.59 -13.26
N LYS A 113 -2.26 -3.84 -13.17
CA LYS A 113 -2.51 -4.50 -11.88
C LYS A 113 -1.25 -4.60 -11.01
N PHE A 114 -0.12 -4.99 -11.60
CA PHE A 114 1.15 -5.09 -10.89
C PHE A 114 1.59 -3.76 -10.27
N ILE A 115 1.53 -2.67 -11.04
CA ILE A 115 1.90 -1.33 -10.57
C ILE A 115 0.92 -0.85 -9.49
N CYS A 116 -0.39 -1.10 -9.65
CA CYS A 116 -1.38 -0.76 -8.63
C CYS A 116 -1.09 -1.44 -7.28
N PHE A 117 -0.69 -2.73 -7.30
CA PHE A 117 -0.32 -3.45 -6.07
C PHE A 117 0.93 -2.90 -5.41
N ILE A 118 1.95 -2.52 -6.18
CA ILE A 118 3.15 -1.88 -5.66
C ILE A 118 2.80 -0.54 -5.01
N ILE A 119 2.04 0.31 -5.71
CA ILE A 119 1.61 1.61 -5.19
C ILE A 119 0.81 1.43 -3.90
N SER A 120 -0.20 0.56 -3.91
CA SER A 120 -1.04 0.31 -2.74
C SER A 120 -0.22 -0.18 -1.54
N SER A 121 0.76 -1.05 -1.76
CA SER A 121 1.61 -1.56 -0.68
C SER A 121 2.62 -0.51 -0.19
N LEU A 122 3.08 0.38 -1.06
CA LEU A 122 3.90 1.53 -0.68
C LEU A 122 3.09 2.47 0.23
N LEU A 123 1.85 2.81 -0.16
CA LEU A 123 0.96 3.64 0.64
C LEU A 123 0.64 2.97 1.98
N ALA A 124 0.35 1.68 1.99
CA ALA A 124 0.08 0.93 3.22
C ALA A 124 1.31 0.87 4.14
N THR A 125 2.51 0.81 3.57
CA THR A 125 3.77 0.89 4.35
C THR A 125 3.91 2.26 4.98
N VAL A 126 3.69 3.33 4.22
CA VAL A 126 3.78 4.70 4.73
C VAL A 126 2.72 4.93 5.81
N ALA A 127 1.48 4.50 5.58
CA ALA A 127 0.39 4.59 6.55
C ALA A 127 0.61 3.71 7.81
N GLY A 128 1.41 2.64 7.72
CA GLY A 128 1.76 1.81 8.88
C GLY A 128 2.99 2.29 9.65
N ILE A 129 3.81 3.15 9.04
CA ILE A 129 4.97 3.81 9.70
C ILE A 129 4.51 5.07 10.45
N ILE A 130 3.50 5.75 9.91
CA ILE A 130 2.93 7.00 10.40
C ILE A 130 1.89 6.73 11.49
#